data_AF-S8BHN7-F1
#
_entry.id   AF-S8BHN7-F1
#
_cell.length_a   1.000
_cell.length_b   1.000
_cell.length_c   1.000
_cell.angle_alpha   90.00
_cell.angle_beta   90.00
_cell.angle_gamma   90.00
#
_symmetry.space_group_name_H-M   'P 1'
#
loop_
_entity.id
_entity.type
_entity.pdbx_description
1 polymer ?
#
loop_
_entity_poly.entity_id
_entity_poly.type
_entity_poly.pdbx_seq_one_letter_code
_entity_poly.pdbx_strand_id
1 'polypeptide(L)'
;MSTGRLLRFSEQLDRWLVSHLNQGLTSSETTHSLDVPVFPSTLMLSLSCLRRPGRRNETCSSSSASPENGVQAPACQGRLSAAFWPLCRIGLSISFLLLDSVVLVLAILFSHLRAAFARNRATPRKVPLDTVLISGIGTTAGLALARKWHARGYRVVGVDIVECHLPLRPGGGMSNTLATFYRVSKDRYVSQMLDLVLREHVAIWIPCAPQCSPIEDAALRQIVESRTVCKCITLDPGMTATFIDTQSFREHLAGKGLPVPQQHRVHSRDSIHKILNRSAGKSYMMHEVGPRMKGPGVMLPKRTLSSTYTTVSELTVSEDTPWVMNQRVRLGVFWADLLVIRGHIQAFHVRTEEASWTCRESASRLDQALVTSVHRLMQRVTVQDGQRMTGHLSVRLLVDEEFEPASVRHAIYISDCVLGARAVDYLFRHTDLPIAGYLAALNRELAFDPSKPPLLLALSSPAKPLSWDFYARCSFGLLTHDQLECLQHEISPFLLWKSLHFSLGDPLPWWWHLHVYQPICELRVLARQFRRHFESRFLSSRPAAAE
;
A
#
# COMPACT_ATOMS: atom_id res chain seq x y z
N MET A 1 -37.01 41.24 -0.08
CA MET A 1 -37.05 40.04 0.80
C MET A 1 -36.74 38.71 0.07
N SER A 2 -36.01 38.69 -1.06
CA SER A 2 -35.73 37.44 -1.82
C SER A 2 -34.25 36.99 -1.81
N THR A 3 -33.30 37.85 -1.43
CA THR A 3 -31.86 37.51 -1.42
C THR A 3 -31.45 36.64 -0.23
N GLY A 4 -32.07 36.82 0.94
CA GLY A 4 -31.75 36.05 2.15
C GLY A 4 -32.18 34.57 2.12
N ARG A 5 -33.16 34.20 1.27
CA ARG A 5 -33.60 32.80 1.12
C ARG A 5 -32.73 32.02 0.15
N LEU A 6 -32.24 32.66 -0.92
CA LEU A 6 -31.28 32.05 -1.85
C LEU A 6 -29.92 31.81 -1.18
N LEU A 7 -29.48 32.71 -0.30
CA LEU A 7 -28.27 32.53 0.52
C LEU A 7 -28.39 31.34 1.49
N ARG A 8 -29.54 31.15 2.15
CA ARG A 8 -29.75 29.97 3.02
C ARG A 8 -29.87 28.67 2.23
N PHE A 9 -30.48 28.71 1.04
CA PHE A 9 -30.57 27.54 0.17
C PHE A 9 -29.18 27.13 -0.36
N SER A 10 -28.35 28.10 -0.74
CA SER A 10 -26.94 27.89 -1.10
C SER A 10 -26.12 27.31 0.06
N GLU A 11 -26.27 27.83 1.28
CA GLU A 11 -25.55 27.28 2.45
C GLU A 11 -26.02 25.89 2.87
N GLN A 12 -27.30 25.56 2.65
CA GLN A 12 -27.83 24.22 2.87
C GLN A 12 -27.40 23.25 1.78
N LEU A 13 -27.35 23.68 0.51
CA LEU A 13 -26.84 22.88 -0.60
C LEU A 13 -25.33 22.64 -0.49
N ASP A 14 -24.54 23.62 -0.03
CA ASP A 14 -23.10 23.48 0.22
C ASP A 14 -22.85 22.53 1.40
N ARG A 15 -23.62 22.64 2.49
CA ARG A 15 -23.51 21.70 3.61
C ARG A 15 -23.94 20.28 3.22
N TRP A 16 -24.96 20.15 2.37
CA TRP A 16 -25.45 18.87 1.87
C TRP A 16 -24.52 18.24 0.83
N LEU A 17 -23.93 19.02 -0.10
CA LEU A 17 -22.95 18.53 -1.09
C LEU A 17 -21.60 18.21 -0.45
N VAL A 18 -21.12 19.02 0.49
CA VAL A 18 -19.88 18.74 1.22
C VAL A 18 -20.05 17.57 2.18
N SER A 19 -21.24 17.37 2.76
CA SER A 19 -21.52 16.15 3.53
C SER A 19 -21.67 14.94 2.61
N HIS A 20 -22.51 14.94 1.57
CA HIS A 20 -22.75 13.75 0.74
C HIS A 20 -21.60 13.37 -0.21
N LEU A 21 -20.82 14.31 -0.75
CA LEU A 21 -19.66 13.98 -1.61
C LEU A 21 -18.42 13.57 -0.80
N ASN A 22 -18.30 13.96 0.47
CA ASN A 22 -17.26 13.43 1.38
C ASN A 22 -17.73 12.25 2.23
N GLN A 23 -19.03 12.07 2.47
CA GLN A 23 -19.62 10.95 3.23
C GLN A 23 -19.95 9.72 2.38
N GLY A 24 -19.70 9.76 1.06
CA GLY A 24 -19.50 8.53 0.27
C GLY A 24 -18.33 7.66 0.77
N LEU A 25 -17.64 8.11 1.83
CA LEU A 25 -16.57 7.42 2.54
C LEU A 25 -16.87 7.15 4.03
N THR A 26 -18.03 7.55 4.58
CA THR A 26 -18.49 7.18 5.94
C THR A 26 -20.00 7.39 6.10
N SER A 27 -20.80 6.33 6.22
CA SER A 27 -22.10 6.37 6.91
C SER A 27 -22.30 5.05 7.67
N SER A 28 -22.62 5.12 8.96
CA SER A 28 -23.98 4.86 9.42
C SER A 28 -24.34 5.75 10.62
N GLU A 29 -25.49 6.40 10.50
CA GLU A 29 -26.13 7.27 11.48
C GLU A 29 -26.72 6.49 12.66
N THR A 30 -26.56 7.08 13.83
CA THR A 30 -27.34 6.87 15.05
C THR A 30 -28.77 7.39 14.89
N THR A 31 -29.77 6.51 15.05
CA THR A 31 -31.17 6.90 15.24
C THR A 31 -31.47 7.10 16.72
N HIS A 32 -31.87 8.33 17.08
CA HIS A 32 -32.50 8.62 18.36
C HIS A 32 -33.98 8.20 18.34
N SER A 33 -34.38 7.65 19.48
CA SER A 33 -35.71 7.21 19.92
C SER A 33 -36.83 8.24 19.71
N LEU A 34 -37.93 7.79 19.11
CA LEU A 34 -39.28 8.28 19.42
C LEU A 34 -40.26 7.09 19.40
N ASP A 35 -41.16 7.13 20.36
CA ASP A 35 -41.99 6.05 20.91
C ASP A 35 -43.30 5.75 20.13
N VAL A 36 -43.72 4.46 20.21
CA VAL A 36 -45.12 3.93 20.30
C VAL A 36 -45.97 3.77 19.00
N PRO A 37 -46.90 2.77 18.85
CA PRO A 37 -47.05 1.42 19.47
C PRO A 37 -47.25 0.23 18.48
N VAL A 38 -46.89 -0.96 19.00
CA VAL A 38 -47.52 -2.30 18.96
C VAL A 38 -48.81 -2.50 18.13
N PHE A 39 -48.86 -3.52 17.26
CA PHE A 39 -49.79 -4.67 17.30
C PHE A 39 -49.28 -5.83 16.41
N PRO A 40 -49.57 -7.12 16.73
CA PRO A 40 -48.83 -8.30 16.30
C PRO A 40 -49.57 -9.12 15.24
N SER A 41 -48.87 -10.04 14.57
CA SER A 41 -49.52 -11.23 13.99
C SER A 41 -48.54 -12.40 13.93
N THR A 42 -49.02 -13.46 14.54
CA THR A 42 -48.39 -14.69 14.99
C THR A 42 -48.38 -15.77 13.89
N LEU A 43 -47.63 -16.85 14.14
CA LEU A 43 -47.78 -18.22 13.61
C LEU A 43 -47.18 -18.46 12.20
N MET A 44 -46.46 -19.55 11.91
CA MET A 44 -46.34 -20.87 12.55
C MET A 44 -45.07 -21.60 12.07
N LEU A 45 -44.48 -22.41 12.98
CA LEU A 45 -43.88 -23.77 12.84
C LEU A 45 -42.95 -24.11 11.64
N SER A 46 -42.05 -25.10 11.67
CA SER A 46 -41.33 -25.93 12.64
C SER A 46 -40.67 -27.04 11.78
N LEU A 47 -39.62 -27.67 12.32
CA LEU A 47 -39.14 -29.03 12.01
C LEU A 47 -38.21 -29.28 10.80
N SER A 48 -36.98 -29.65 11.17
CA SER A 48 -36.32 -30.95 10.85
C SER A 48 -34.95 -30.90 10.17
N CYS A 49 -33.96 -31.30 10.96
CA CYS A 49 -32.77 -32.08 10.64
C CYS A 49 -32.68 -32.67 9.22
N LEU A 50 -31.53 -32.47 8.56
CA LEU A 50 -30.86 -33.50 7.75
C LEU A 50 -29.37 -33.13 7.47
N ARG A 51 -28.49 -33.88 8.14
CA ARG A 51 -27.28 -34.55 7.64
C ARG A 51 -26.57 -33.98 6.39
N ARG A 52 -25.26 -33.71 6.57
CA ARG A 52 -24.17 -33.45 5.59
C ARG A 52 -24.36 -34.04 4.17
N PRO A 53 -23.74 -33.39 3.16
CA PRO A 53 -22.46 -33.93 2.65
C PRO A 53 -21.38 -32.85 2.45
N GLY A 54 -20.13 -33.32 2.41
CA GLY A 54 -18.91 -32.50 2.48
C GLY A 54 -18.64 -31.61 1.27
N ARG A 55 -17.72 -30.64 1.48
CA ARG A 55 -17.12 -29.88 0.38
C ARG A 55 -15.64 -29.55 0.66
N ARG A 56 -14.84 -30.13 -0.24
CA ARG A 56 -13.50 -29.81 -0.74
C ARG A 56 -12.69 -28.72 -0.02
N ASN A 57 -11.52 -29.16 0.43
CA ASN A 57 -10.36 -28.33 0.74
C ASN A 57 -9.86 -27.65 -0.54
N GLU A 58 -9.89 -26.32 -0.57
CA GLU A 58 -9.07 -25.53 -1.49
C GLU A 58 -7.82 -25.09 -0.72
N THR A 59 -6.68 -25.45 -1.30
CA THR A 59 -5.34 -25.24 -0.77
C THR A 59 -4.80 -23.93 -1.31
N CYS A 60 -4.53 -22.96 -0.44
CA CYS A 60 -3.79 -21.74 -0.79
C CYS A 60 -2.30 -21.98 -0.50
N SER A 61 -1.52 -22.12 -1.57
CA SER A 61 -0.07 -22.20 -1.59
C SER A 61 0.54 -20.79 -1.64
N SER A 62 1.29 -20.41 -0.62
CA SER A 62 2.11 -19.19 -0.57
C SER A 62 3.53 -19.49 -1.06
N SER A 63 3.93 -18.92 -2.20
CA SER A 63 5.30 -18.94 -2.70
C SER A 63 6.04 -17.65 -2.35
N SER A 64 7.26 -17.82 -1.83
CA SER A 64 8.26 -16.77 -1.65
C SER A 64 8.99 -16.51 -2.98
N ALA A 65 9.00 -15.28 -3.47
CA ALA A 65 9.87 -14.83 -4.55
C ALA A 65 10.38 -13.40 -4.28
N SER A 66 11.70 -13.24 -4.38
CA SER A 66 12.47 -12.00 -4.17
C SER A 66 12.10 -10.87 -5.14
N PRO A 67 12.44 -9.61 -4.81
CA PRO A 67 11.93 -8.44 -5.52
C PRO A 67 12.92 -7.97 -6.61
N GLU A 68 12.59 -8.21 -7.87
CA GLU A 68 13.13 -7.43 -8.97
C GLU A 68 12.03 -7.14 -10.02
N ASN A 69 11.97 -5.88 -10.42
CA ASN A 69 11.35 -5.33 -11.64
C ASN A 69 9.82 -5.28 -11.74
N GLY A 70 9.34 -4.03 -11.80
CA GLY A 70 8.10 -3.67 -12.49
C GLY A 70 6.83 -3.71 -11.64
N VAL A 71 5.97 -2.74 -11.88
CA VAL A 71 4.55 -2.79 -11.51
C VAL A 71 3.95 -4.07 -12.13
N GLN A 72 3.85 -5.14 -11.35
CA GLN A 72 2.96 -6.25 -11.69
C GLN A 72 1.53 -5.78 -11.38
N ALA A 73 0.81 -5.42 -12.44
CA ALA A 73 -0.64 -5.48 -12.47
C ALA A 73 -1.11 -6.87 -12.00
N PRO A 74 -2.34 -7.02 -11.48
CA PRO A 74 -2.88 -8.34 -11.12
C PRO A 74 -2.68 -9.31 -12.29
N ALA A 75 -2.29 -10.53 -11.97
CA ALA A 75 -1.85 -11.57 -12.90
C ALA A 75 -2.98 -12.07 -13.84
N CYS A 76 -3.45 -11.21 -14.74
CA CYS A 76 -4.29 -11.49 -15.91
C CYS A 76 -3.42 -11.65 -17.19
N GLN A 77 -2.14 -11.99 -17.05
CA GLN A 77 -1.17 -11.99 -18.15
C GLN A 77 -1.17 -13.32 -18.96
N GLY A 78 -1.98 -14.30 -18.55
CA GLY A 78 -2.18 -15.54 -19.28
C GLY A 78 -3.31 -15.42 -20.30
N ARG A 79 -2.98 -15.48 -21.60
CA ARG A 79 -3.83 -15.68 -22.81
C ARG A 79 -4.18 -14.49 -23.68
N LEU A 80 -4.04 -13.23 -23.25
CA LEU A 80 -4.21 -12.07 -24.15
C LEU A 80 -2.87 -11.68 -24.78
N SER A 81 -2.88 -11.24 -26.04
CA SER A 81 -1.65 -10.82 -26.72
C SER A 81 -0.99 -9.67 -25.95
N ALA A 82 0.34 -9.66 -25.87
CA ALA A 82 1.10 -8.63 -25.14
C ALA A 82 0.83 -7.18 -25.61
N ALA A 83 0.19 -7.02 -26.77
CA ALA A 83 -0.22 -5.76 -27.37
C ALA A 83 -1.66 -5.34 -27.05
N PHE A 84 -2.52 -6.25 -26.58
CA PHE A 84 -3.94 -5.96 -26.32
C PHE A 84 -4.12 -4.89 -25.24
N TRP A 85 -3.47 -5.06 -24.08
CA TRP A 85 -3.63 -4.15 -22.95
C TRP A 85 -3.19 -2.70 -23.24
N PRO A 86 -2.00 -2.46 -23.84
CA PRO A 86 -1.63 -1.11 -24.27
C PRO A 86 -2.63 -0.47 -25.24
N LEU A 87 -3.10 -1.22 -26.23
CA LEU A 87 -4.09 -0.73 -27.20
C LEU A 87 -5.44 -0.42 -26.57
N CYS A 88 -5.90 -1.28 -25.65
CA CYS A 88 -7.13 -1.08 -24.90
C CYS A 88 -7.09 0.22 -24.09
N ARG A 89 -5.99 0.47 -23.36
CA ARG A 89 -5.79 1.72 -22.60
C ARG A 89 -5.79 2.97 -23.47
N ILE A 90 -5.12 2.91 -24.63
CA ILE A 90 -5.12 4.01 -25.60
C ILE A 90 -6.55 4.25 -26.13
N GLY A 91 -7.27 3.19 -26.49
CA GLY A 91 -8.65 3.28 -26.96
C GLY A 91 -9.59 3.89 -25.92
N LEU A 92 -9.50 3.44 -24.66
CA LEU A 92 -10.27 4.00 -23.55
C LEU A 92 -9.97 5.49 -23.36
N SER A 93 -8.69 5.87 -23.35
CA SER A 93 -8.28 7.27 -23.25
C SER A 93 -8.89 8.14 -24.35
N ILE A 94 -8.90 7.69 -25.61
CA ILE A 94 -9.49 8.44 -26.72
C ILE A 94 -11.02 8.54 -26.57
N SER A 95 -11.66 7.46 -26.13
CA SER A 95 -13.11 7.36 -26.02
C SER A 95 -13.66 8.26 -24.92
N PHE A 96 -12.96 8.34 -23.77
CA PHE A 96 -13.36 9.16 -22.62
C PHE A 96 -12.82 10.59 -22.65
N LEU A 97 -11.95 10.94 -23.60
CA LEU A 97 -11.30 12.26 -23.68
C LEU A 97 -12.29 13.43 -23.61
N LEU A 98 -13.39 13.36 -24.36
CA LEU A 98 -14.39 14.44 -24.38
C LEU A 98 -15.10 14.59 -23.04
N LEU A 99 -15.54 13.46 -22.46
CA LEU A 99 -16.23 13.44 -21.17
C LEU A 99 -15.33 14.00 -20.06
N ASP A 100 -14.10 13.49 -19.98
CA ASP A 100 -13.14 13.86 -18.95
C ASP A 100 -12.64 15.30 -19.10
N SER A 101 -12.59 15.82 -20.33
CA SER A 101 -12.28 17.23 -20.58
C SER A 101 -13.39 18.16 -20.10
N VAL A 102 -14.67 17.77 -20.26
CA VAL A 102 -15.79 18.55 -19.70
C VAL A 102 -15.70 18.60 -18.18
N VAL A 103 -15.40 17.46 -17.53
CA VAL A 103 -15.21 17.38 -16.08
C VAL A 103 -14.05 18.26 -15.62
N LEU A 104 -12.93 18.23 -16.34
CA LEU A 104 -11.77 19.09 -16.06
C LEU A 104 -12.16 20.57 -16.09
N VAL A 105 -12.85 21.01 -17.15
CA VAL A 105 -13.29 22.41 -17.30
C VAL A 105 -14.26 22.79 -16.18
N LEU A 106 -15.22 21.93 -15.85
CA LEU A 106 -16.16 22.16 -14.75
C LEU A 106 -15.45 22.25 -13.40
N ALA A 107 -14.48 21.37 -13.12
CA ALA A 107 -13.70 21.39 -11.88
C ALA A 107 -12.83 22.65 -11.78
N ILE A 108 -12.17 23.07 -12.87
CA ILE A 108 -11.40 24.31 -12.94
C ILE A 108 -12.33 25.52 -12.71
N LEU A 109 -13.47 25.58 -13.40
CA LEU A 109 -14.45 26.65 -13.24
C LEU A 109 -14.96 26.73 -11.80
N PHE A 110 -15.31 25.58 -11.21
CA PHE A 110 -15.74 25.48 -9.82
C PHE A 110 -14.65 25.95 -8.85
N SER A 111 -13.39 25.57 -9.07
CA SER A 111 -12.25 26.01 -8.25
C SER A 111 -12.05 27.54 -8.31
N HIS A 112 -12.20 28.14 -9.49
CA HIS A 112 -12.11 29.58 -9.68
C HIS A 112 -13.26 30.33 -9.01
N LEU A 113 -14.49 29.82 -9.14
CA LEU A 113 -15.67 30.37 -8.47
C LEU A 113 -15.48 30.33 -6.96
N ARG A 114 -15.10 29.16 -6.41
CA ARG A 114 -14.83 29.01 -4.98
C ARG A 114 -13.71 29.95 -4.51
N ALA A 115 -12.63 30.11 -5.27
CA ALA A 115 -11.57 31.06 -4.95
C ALA A 115 -12.04 32.51 -5.04
N ALA A 116 -12.96 32.86 -5.94
CA ALA A 116 -13.59 34.18 -6.00
C ALA A 116 -14.47 34.45 -4.76
N PHE A 117 -15.30 33.49 -4.36
CA PHE A 117 -16.12 33.60 -3.16
C PHE A 117 -15.30 33.62 -1.86
N ALA A 118 -14.23 32.83 -1.78
CA ALA A 118 -13.34 32.79 -0.63
C ALA A 118 -12.41 34.01 -0.51
N ARG A 119 -12.09 34.70 -1.63
CA ARG A 119 -11.32 35.95 -1.62
C ARG A 119 -11.97 37.04 -0.80
N ASN A 120 -13.30 37.05 -0.69
CA ASN A 120 -14.04 37.98 0.17
C ASN A 120 -13.90 37.68 1.68
N ARG A 121 -13.24 36.56 2.05
CA ARG A 121 -13.01 36.13 3.44
C ARG A 121 -11.54 35.88 3.77
N ALA A 122 -10.61 36.07 2.83
CA ALA A 122 -9.21 35.66 3.00
C ALA A 122 -8.37 36.74 3.69
N THR A 123 -7.79 36.38 4.84
CA THR A 123 -6.71 37.11 5.52
C THR A 123 -5.42 37.12 4.67
N PRO A 124 -4.51 38.10 4.87
CA PRO A 124 -3.35 38.30 4.01
C PRO A 124 -2.47 37.05 3.89
N ARG A 125 -2.00 36.83 2.66
CA ARG A 125 -1.16 35.71 2.20
C ARG A 125 0.08 35.60 3.10
N LYS A 126 0.07 34.64 4.04
CA LYS A 126 1.25 34.29 4.84
C LYS A 126 2.41 34.00 3.88
N VAL A 127 3.58 34.59 4.14
CA VAL A 127 4.84 34.25 3.47
C VAL A 127 4.98 32.72 3.51
N PRO A 128 5.31 32.06 2.37
CA PRO A 128 5.42 30.62 2.35
C PRO A 128 6.42 30.16 3.42
N LEU A 129 6.00 29.15 4.19
CA LEU A 129 6.86 28.48 5.16
C LEU A 129 8.00 27.73 4.42
N ASP A 130 8.91 27.11 5.18
CA ASP A 130 10.09 26.41 4.66
C ASP A 130 9.81 25.49 3.45
N THR A 131 10.82 25.31 2.60
CA THR A 131 10.69 24.50 1.39
C THR A 131 10.71 23.00 1.70
N VAL A 132 9.76 22.24 1.16
CA VAL A 132 9.67 20.78 1.27
C VAL A 132 9.88 20.15 -0.11
N LEU A 133 10.80 19.20 -0.19
CA LEU A 133 11.11 18.45 -1.39
C LEU A 133 10.45 17.06 -1.31
N ILE A 134 9.67 16.70 -2.32
CA ILE A 134 9.07 15.38 -2.42
C ILE A 134 9.55 14.74 -3.73
N SER A 135 10.25 13.60 -3.65
CA SER A 135 10.57 12.81 -4.85
C SER A 135 9.47 11.79 -5.13
N GLY A 136 9.29 11.41 -6.39
CA GLY A 136 8.23 10.49 -6.81
C GLY A 136 6.84 11.14 -6.87
N ILE A 137 6.76 12.41 -7.24
CA ILE A 137 5.49 13.13 -7.40
C ILE A 137 4.57 12.50 -8.44
N GLY A 138 5.11 11.74 -9.41
CA GLY A 138 4.32 10.96 -10.35
C GLY A 138 3.48 9.84 -9.69
N THR A 139 3.72 9.54 -8.41
CA THR A 139 2.92 8.57 -7.64
C THR A 139 1.74 9.22 -6.93
N THR A 140 0.74 8.38 -6.62
CA THR A 140 -0.44 8.76 -5.83
C THR A 140 -0.06 9.20 -4.42
N ALA A 141 0.86 8.48 -3.76
CA ALA A 141 1.38 8.85 -2.45
C ALA A 141 2.10 10.21 -2.46
N GLY A 142 3.02 10.42 -3.40
CA GLY A 142 3.78 11.66 -3.54
C GLY A 142 2.87 12.87 -3.79
N LEU A 143 1.93 12.73 -4.72
CA LEU A 143 0.98 13.79 -5.05
C LEU A 143 -0.01 14.10 -3.91
N ALA A 144 -0.54 13.08 -3.24
CA ALA A 144 -1.41 13.27 -2.07
C ALA A 144 -0.67 13.99 -0.94
N LEU A 145 0.59 13.65 -0.71
CA LEU A 145 1.44 14.32 0.28
C LEU A 145 1.71 15.77 -0.11
N ALA A 146 2.07 16.04 -1.38
CA ALA A 146 2.29 17.39 -1.91
C ALA A 146 1.09 18.30 -1.69
N ARG A 147 -0.12 17.82 -2.02
CA ARG A 147 -1.38 18.55 -1.79
C ARG A 147 -1.59 18.87 -0.32
N LYS A 148 -1.31 17.92 0.58
CA LYS A 148 -1.44 18.13 2.03
C LYS A 148 -0.47 19.23 2.51
N TRP A 149 0.78 19.24 2.04
CA TRP A 149 1.78 20.25 2.39
C TRP A 149 1.43 21.64 1.85
N HIS A 150 1.03 21.71 0.58
CA HIS A 150 0.59 22.95 -0.04
C HIS A 150 -0.63 23.55 0.68
N ALA A 151 -1.58 22.72 1.11
CA ALA A 151 -2.73 23.17 1.89
C ALA A 151 -2.36 23.79 3.26
N ARG A 152 -1.19 23.45 3.83
CA ARG A 152 -0.66 24.11 5.05
C ARG A 152 0.14 25.39 4.76
N GLY A 153 0.36 25.74 3.49
CA GLY A 153 1.12 26.94 3.09
C GLY A 153 2.64 26.75 3.02
N TYR A 154 3.13 25.51 2.97
CA TYR A 154 4.54 25.22 2.69
C TYR A 154 4.82 25.29 1.19
N ARG A 155 6.04 25.71 0.82
CA ARG A 155 6.49 25.64 -0.57
C ARG A 155 6.88 24.21 -0.91
N VAL A 156 6.15 23.58 -1.83
CA VAL A 156 6.42 22.20 -2.25
C VAL A 156 7.21 22.19 -3.55
N VAL A 157 8.38 21.55 -3.54
CA VAL A 157 9.18 21.27 -4.72
C VAL A 157 9.00 19.79 -5.06
N GLY A 158 8.56 19.53 -6.28
CA GLY A 158 8.33 18.19 -6.78
C GLY A 158 9.51 17.69 -7.58
N VAL A 159 9.92 16.44 -7.34
CA VAL A 159 10.90 15.74 -8.17
C VAL A 159 10.30 14.45 -8.66
N ASP A 160 10.60 14.09 -9.91
CA ASP A 160 10.35 12.75 -10.40
C ASP A 160 11.58 12.17 -11.09
N ILE A 161 11.78 10.86 -10.90
CA ILE A 161 12.90 10.12 -11.47
C ILE A 161 12.48 9.55 -12.81
N VAL A 162 13.23 9.93 -13.83
CA VAL A 162 12.90 9.63 -15.21
C VAL A 162 13.56 8.30 -15.62
N GLU A 163 12.77 7.23 -15.70
CA GLU A 163 13.22 5.95 -16.29
C GLU A 163 13.10 5.96 -17.82
N CYS A 164 12.10 6.65 -18.32
CA CYS A 164 11.82 6.79 -19.73
C CYS A 164 12.31 8.16 -20.20
N HIS A 165 13.31 8.21 -21.09
CA HIS A 165 13.86 9.43 -21.71
C HIS A 165 12.85 10.18 -22.62
N LEU A 166 11.56 10.10 -22.31
CA LEU A 166 10.49 10.91 -22.85
C LEU A 166 10.60 12.33 -22.28
N PRO A 167 10.57 13.38 -23.11
CA PRO A 167 10.57 14.76 -22.65
C PRO A 167 9.24 15.21 -22.01
N LEU A 168 8.36 14.27 -21.65
CA LEU A 168 7.02 14.53 -21.10
C LEU A 168 7.01 14.57 -19.58
N ARG A 169 6.17 15.45 -19.02
CA ARG A 169 6.01 15.55 -17.56
C ARG A 169 5.05 14.44 -17.12
N PRO A 170 5.36 13.70 -16.06
CA PRO A 170 4.39 12.84 -15.37
C PRO A 170 3.17 13.65 -14.93
N GLY A 171 2.01 12.99 -14.79
CA GLY A 171 0.76 13.62 -14.34
C GLY A 171 0.92 14.45 -13.08
N GLY A 172 1.57 13.91 -12.04
CA GLY A 172 1.81 14.64 -10.80
C GLY A 172 2.57 15.96 -10.99
N GLY A 173 3.46 16.05 -11.99
CA GLY A 173 4.22 17.27 -12.31
C GLY A 173 3.39 18.38 -12.95
N MET A 174 2.12 18.12 -13.29
CA MET A 174 1.14 19.14 -13.73
C MET A 174 0.32 19.73 -12.57
N SER A 175 0.57 19.28 -11.34
CA SER A 175 -0.20 19.74 -10.18
C SER A 175 0.01 21.22 -9.91
N ASN A 176 -1.07 21.94 -9.62
CA ASN A 176 -1.01 23.34 -9.20
C ASN A 176 -0.43 23.52 -7.78
N THR A 177 -0.21 22.42 -7.05
CA THR A 177 0.30 22.43 -5.68
C THR A 177 1.82 22.55 -5.60
N LEU A 178 2.51 22.34 -6.71
CA LEU A 178 3.95 22.40 -6.80
C LEU A 178 4.39 23.82 -7.16
N ALA A 179 5.33 24.35 -6.38
CA ALA A 179 6.00 25.60 -6.73
C ALA A 179 6.96 25.40 -7.90
N THR A 180 7.66 24.26 -7.93
CA THR A 180 8.60 23.93 -9.01
C THR A 180 8.66 22.41 -9.17
N PHE A 181 8.86 21.96 -10.41
CA PHE A 181 8.97 20.55 -10.77
C PHE A 181 10.30 20.28 -11.47
N TYR A 182 11.06 19.32 -10.96
CA TYR A 182 12.33 18.88 -11.53
C TYR A 182 12.25 17.43 -11.98
N ARG A 183 13.03 17.13 -13.02
CA ARG A 183 13.26 15.78 -13.51
C ARG A 183 14.69 15.40 -13.22
N VAL A 184 14.86 14.25 -12.59
CA VAL A 184 16.19 13.73 -12.23
C VAL A 184 16.43 12.43 -13.00
N SER A 185 17.62 12.31 -13.59
CA SER A 185 18.04 11.05 -14.23
C SER A 185 18.52 10.07 -13.18
N LYS A 186 18.20 8.79 -13.34
CA LYS A 186 18.65 7.73 -12.42
C LYS A 186 20.18 7.68 -12.32
N ASP A 187 20.90 7.83 -13.43
CA ASP A 187 22.37 7.77 -13.48
C ASP A 187 23.07 8.87 -12.67
N ARG A 188 22.38 10.01 -12.49
CA ARG A 188 22.90 11.18 -11.75
C ARG A 188 22.03 11.53 -10.56
N TYR A 189 21.33 10.52 -10.02
CA TYR A 189 20.33 10.73 -8.97
C TYR A 189 20.91 11.45 -7.76
N VAL A 190 22.01 10.92 -7.21
CA VAL A 190 22.63 11.47 -6.00
C VAL A 190 23.12 12.91 -6.19
N SER A 191 23.85 13.17 -7.28
CA SER A 191 24.42 14.50 -7.54
C SER A 191 23.33 15.54 -7.83
N GLN A 192 22.36 15.20 -8.69
CA GLN A 192 21.28 16.14 -9.05
C GLN A 192 20.37 16.42 -7.86
N MET A 193 20.07 15.42 -7.03
CA MET A 193 19.28 15.63 -5.82
C MET A 193 20.01 16.54 -4.83
N LEU A 194 21.31 16.35 -4.62
CA LEU A 194 22.09 17.23 -3.75
C LEU A 194 22.09 18.68 -4.26
N ASP A 195 22.29 18.89 -5.56
CA ASP A 195 22.25 20.21 -6.17
C ASP A 195 20.88 20.88 -6.01
N LEU A 196 19.79 20.11 -6.15
CA LEU A 196 18.43 20.60 -5.96
C LEU A 196 18.16 21.00 -4.51
N VAL A 197 18.61 20.19 -3.54
CA VAL A 197 18.49 20.50 -2.11
C VAL A 197 19.20 21.80 -1.76
N LEU A 198 20.40 22.00 -2.30
CA LEU A 198 21.19 23.22 -2.11
C LEU A 198 20.55 24.43 -2.78
N ARG A 199 20.11 24.29 -4.03
CA ARG A 199 19.52 25.38 -4.83
C ARG A 199 18.20 25.89 -4.26
N GLU A 200 17.34 24.99 -3.81
CA GLU A 200 15.98 25.32 -3.35
C GLU A 200 15.91 25.54 -1.82
N HIS A 201 17.03 25.45 -1.11
CA HIS A 201 17.15 25.55 0.35
C HIS A 201 16.12 24.66 1.07
N VAL A 202 16.12 23.38 0.74
CA VAL A 202 15.12 22.42 1.22
C VAL A 202 15.32 22.13 2.71
N ALA A 203 14.26 22.29 3.50
CA ALA A 203 14.25 21.96 4.92
C ALA A 203 13.95 20.49 5.18
N ILE A 204 13.00 19.90 4.45
CA ILE A 204 12.63 18.47 4.56
C ILE A 204 12.63 17.83 3.18
N TRP A 205 13.28 16.67 3.07
CA TRP A 205 13.17 15.80 1.90
C TRP A 205 12.43 14.50 2.24
N ILE A 206 11.41 14.18 1.44
CA ILE A 206 10.58 12.98 1.59
C ILE A 206 10.62 12.17 0.29
N PRO A 207 11.15 10.94 0.30
CA PRO A 207 11.16 10.12 -0.90
C PRO A 207 9.92 9.26 -1.05
N CYS A 208 9.19 9.52 -2.11
CA CYS A 208 8.03 8.74 -2.56
C CYS A 208 8.25 8.06 -3.91
N ALA A 209 9.49 8.01 -4.40
CA ALA A 209 9.81 7.48 -5.72
C ALA A 209 10.02 5.96 -5.69
N PRO A 210 9.19 5.16 -6.40
CA PRO A 210 9.36 3.72 -6.46
C PRO A 210 10.53 3.28 -7.35
N GLN A 211 11.10 4.18 -8.16
CA GLN A 211 12.15 3.89 -9.13
C GLN A 211 13.55 3.80 -8.49
N CYS A 212 13.69 4.35 -7.29
CA CYS A 212 14.92 4.34 -6.51
C CYS A 212 14.87 3.25 -5.45
N SER A 213 16.03 2.63 -5.21
CA SER A 213 16.13 1.65 -4.13
C SER A 213 16.21 2.36 -2.78
N PRO A 214 15.71 1.77 -1.69
CA PRO A 214 15.88 2.34 -0.36
C PRO A 214 17.36 2.55 0.02
N ILE A 215 18.27 1.75 -0.56
CA ILE A 215 19.73 1.86 -0.38
C ILE A 215 20.26 3.16 -0.98
N GLU A 216 19.85 3.50 -2.21
CA GLU A 216 20.22 4.74 -2.89
C GLU A 216 19.70 5.96 -2.11
N ASP A 217 18.45 5.89 -1.64
CA ASP A 217 17.85 6.96 -0.84
C ASP A 217 18.54 7.14 0.53
N ALA A 218 18.97 6.05 1.17
CA ALA A 218 19.71 6.09 2.41
C ALA A 218 21.12 6.69 2.20
N ALA A 219 21.81 6.30 1.12
CA ALA A 219 23.11 6.87 0.76
C ALA A 219 23.01 8.38 0.49
N LEU A 220 21.97 8.80 -0.25
CA LEU A 220 21.69 10.21 -0.50
C LEU A 220 21.40 10.96 0.81
N ARG A 221 20.63 10.38 1.73
CA ARG A 221 20.39 10.96 3.06
C ARG A 221 21.70 11.27 3.77
N GLN A 222 22.63 10.31 3.83
CA GLN A 222 23.91 10.51 4.52
C GLN A 222 24.70 11.70 3.93
N ILE A 223 24.68 11.85 2.60
CA ILE A 223 25.37 12.95 1.90
C ILE A 223 24.65 14.29 2.12
N VAL A 224 23.32 14.30 2.07
CA VAL A 224 22.51 15.52 2.23
C VAL A 224 22.59 16.03 3.66
N GLU A 225 22.41 15.17 4.66
CA GLU A 225 22.42 15.59 6.08
C GLU A 225 23.82 15.97 6.57
N SER A 226 24.89 15.49 5.91
CA SER A 226 26.28 15.90 6.24
C SER A 226 26.68 17.25 5.64
N ARG A 227 26.02 17.68 4.56
CA ARG A 227 26.38 18.92 3.83
C ARG A 227 25.36 20.04 3.98
N THR A 228 24.16 19.73 4.47
CA THR A 228 23.04 20.68 4.52
C THR A 228 22.25 20.54 5.81
N VAL A 229 21.40 21.53 6.10
CA VAL A 229 20.47 21.51 7.26
C VAL A 229 19.22 20.66 6.97
N CYS A 230 19.07 20.17 5.74
CA CYS A 230 17.92 19.39 5.30
C CYS A 230 17.76 18.12 6.14
N LYS A 231 16.53 17.82 6.55
CA LYS A 231 16.19 16.56 7.23
C LYS A 231 15.53 15.60 6.25
N CYS A 232 16.11 14.41 6.11
CA CYS A 232 15.61 13.39 5.21
C CYS A 232 14.67 12.45 5.98
N ILE A 233 13.59 11.98 5.35
CA ILE A 233 12.64 11.04 5.95
C ILE A 233 12.88 9.63 5.39
N THR A 234 14.08 9.10 5.61
CA THR A 234 14.54 7.76 5.20
C THR A 234 15.45 7.13 6.22
N LEU A 235 15.53 5.79 6.26
CA LEU A 235 16.41 5.14 7.21
C LEU A 235 17.89 5.44 6.91
N ASP A 236 18.70 5.36 7.96
CA ASP A 236 20.16 5.41 7.86
C ASP A 236 20.69 4.24 6.99
N PRO A 237 21.79 4.41 6.22
CA PRO A 237 22.36 3.35 5.38
C PRO A 237 22.61 2.04 6.10
N GLY A 238 23.14 2.09 7.33
CA GLY A 238 23.44 0.88 8.10
C GLY A 238 22.18 0.11 8.46
N MET A 239 21.13 0.82 8.92
CA MET A 239 19.84 0.22 9.24
C MET A 239 19.11 -0.30 7.99
N THR A 240 19.22 0.45 6.89
CA THR A 240 18.60 0.10 5.61
C THR A 240 19.14 -1.22 5.09
N ALA A 241 20.46 -1.43 5.16
CA ALA A 241 21.09 -2.69 4.74
C ALA A 241 20.57 -3.88 5.57
N THR A 242 20.45 -3.72 6.90
CA THR A 242 19.93 -4.76 7.79
C THR A 242 18.44 -5.04 7.56
N PHE A 243 17.63 -4.03 7.26
CA PHE A 243 16.17 -4.18 7.17
C PHE A 243 15.68 -4.68 5.81
N ILE A 244 16.50 -4.53 4.75
CA ILE A 244 16.18 -5.07 3.41
C ILE A 244 16.36 -6.58 3.38
N ASP A 245 17.42 -7.10 4.00
CA ASP A 245 17.64 -8.54 4.06
C ASP A 245 16.79 -9.17 5.18
N THR A 246 15.91 -10.10 4.81
CA THR A 246 14.99 -10.75 5.74
C THR A 246 15.72 -11.50 6.84
N GLN A 247 16.85 -12.16 6.54
CA GLN A 247 17.61 -12.90 7.56
C GLN A 247 18.28 -11.95 8.55
N SER A 248 19.03 -10.97 8.04
CA SER A 248 19.68 -9.94 8.86
C SER A 248 18.67 -9.18 9.72
N PHE A 249 17.49 -8.85 9.18
CA PHE A 249 16.41 -8.20 9.93
C PHE A 249 15.93 -9.05 11.10
N ARG A 250 15.71 -10.35 10.87
CA ARG A 250 15.25 -11.29 11.90
C ARG A 250 16.30 -11.51 12.98
N GLU A 251 17.57 -11.60 12.61
CA GLU A 251 18.68 -11.70 13.55
C GLU A 251 18.81 -10.43 14.40
N HIS A 252 18.67 -9.25 13.79
CA HIS A 252 18.63 -7.97 14.51
C HIS A 252 17.49 -7.90 15.53
N LEU A 253 16.29 -8.35 15.14
CA LEU A 253 15.14 -8.41 16.05
C LEU A 253 15.35 -9.43 17.17
N ALA A 254 15.88 -10.62 16.85
CA ALA A 254 16.15 -11.67 17.83
C ALA A 254 17.22 -11.24 18.85
N GLY A 255 18.29 -10.58 18.40
CA GLY A 255 19.32 -10.01 19.27
C GLY A 255 18.79 -8.95 20.24
N LYS A 256 17.65 -8.34 19.93
CA LYS A 256 16.95 -7.36 20.79
C LYS A 256 15.84 -7.96 21.64
N GLY A 257 15.67 -9.28 21.62
CA GLY A 257 14.62 -9.98 22.35
C GLY A 257 13.21 -9.70 21.84
N LEU A 258 13.08 -9.30 20.57
CA LEU A 258 11.78 -9.08 19.93
C LEU A 258 11.21 -10.42 19.41
N PRO A 259 9.87 -10.57 19.39
CA PRO A 259 9.24 -11.81 18.96
C PRO A 259 9.40 -12.01 17.45
N VAL A 260 10.16 -13.03 17.06
CA VAL A 260 10.38 -13.44 15.67
C VAL A 260 9.83 -14.86 15.52
N PRO A 261 9.15 -15.21 14.41
CA PRO A 261 8.60 -16.55 14.23
C PRO A 261 9.74 -17.55 14.11
N GLN A 262 9.56 -18.76 14.63
CA GLN A 262 10.65 -19.74 14.61
C GLN A 262 10.89 -20.30 13.21
N GLN A 263 12.15 -20.35 12.81
CA GLN A 263 12.60 -20.99 11.58
C GLN A 263 13.76 -21.92 11.91
N HIS A 264 13.64 -23.19 11.52
CA HIS A 264 14.65 -24.20 11.79
C HIS A 264 15.08 -24.86 10.49
N ARG A 265 16.39 -24.93 10.26
CA ARG A 265 16.95 -25.76 9.20
C ARG A 265 17.12 -27.17 9.75
N VAL A 266 16.54 -28.14 9.06
CA VAL A 266 16.42 -29.52 9.49
C VAL A 266 17.23 -30.40 8.56
N HIS A 267 18.21 -31.09 9.13
CA HIS A 267 19.09 -32.01 8.41
C HIS A 267 18.77 -33.49 8.69
N SER A 268 17.95 -33.77 9.71
CA SER A 268 17.57 -35.13 10.09
C SER A 268 16.14 -35.21 10.61
N ARG A 269 15.53 -36.40 10.49
CA ARG A 269 14.18 -36.67 11.01
C ARG A 269 14.09 -36.51 12.53
N ASP A 270 15.13 -36.89 13.27
CA ASP A 270 15.20 -36.72 14.73
C ASP A 270 15.13 -35.25 15.14
N SER A 271 15.70 -34.35 14.33
CA SER A 271 15.63 -32.92 14.58
C SER A 271 14.19 -32.42 14.51
N ILE A 272 13.37 -32.97 13.60
CA ILE A 272 11.94 -32.63 13.50
C ILE A 272 11.22 -33.00 14.79
N HIS A 273 11.41 -34.24 15.27
CA HIS A 273 10.77 -34.70 16.51
C HIS A 273 11.23 -33.91 17.74
N LYS A 274 12.54 -33.59 17.83
CA LYS A 274 13.06 -32.74 18.91
C LYS A 274 12.43 -31.36 18.91
N ILE A 275 12.26 -30.75 17.74
CA ILE A 275 11.64 -29.42 17.66
C ILE A 275 10.16 -29.51 18.03
N LEU A 276 9.39 -30.43 17.42
CA LEU A 276 7.97 -30.60 17.70
C LEU A 276 7.69 -30.88 19.19
N ASN A 277 8.53 -31.67 19.86
CA ASN A 277 8.41 -31.94 21.29
C ASN A 277 8.75 -30.73 22.17
N ARG A 278 9.74 -29.91 21.77
CA ARG A 278 10.09 -28.67 22.49
C ARG A 278 9.04 -27.58 22.36
N SER A 279 8.29 -27.57 21.26
CA SER A 279 7.30 -26.54 20.92
C SER A 279 5.87 -27.10 20.95
N ALA A 280 5.47 -27.70 22.07
CA ALA A 280 4.12 -28.24 22.23
C ALA A 280 3.06 -27.15 21.95
N GLY A 281 2.14 -27.44 21.02
CA GLY A 281 1.06 -26.53 20.63
C GLY A 281 1.35 -25.63 19.42
N LYS A 282 2.59 -25.60 18.90
CA LYS A 282 2.94 -24.84 17.70
C LYS A 282 2.82 -25.70 16.44
N SER A 283 2.33 -25.08 15.37
CA SER A 283 2.27 -25.70 14.05
C SER A 283 3.37 -25.15 13.17
N TYR A 284 3.90 -25.99 12.30
CA TYR A 284 4.97 -25.68 11.38
C TYR A 284 4.62 -26.11 9.96
N MET A 285 5.06 -25.32 9.00
CA MET A 285 5.07 -25.67 7.59
C MET A 285 6.50 -26.03 7.18
N MET A 286 6.67 -27.24 6.65
CA MET A 286 7.94 -27.73 6.17
C MET A 286 8.03 -27.62 4.65
N HIS A 287 9.18 -27.15 4.17
CA HIS A 287 9.53 -27.07 2.76
C HIS A 287 10.93 -27.64 2.51
N GLU A 288 11.10 -28.33 1.40
CA GLU A 288 12.41 -28.80 0.93
C GLU A 288 13.23 -27.59 0.45
N VAL A 289 14.51 -27.53 0.85
CA VAL A 289 15.44 -26.51 0.38
C VAL A 289 16.13 -27.02 -0.88
N GLY A 290 15.74 -26.50 -2.03
CA GLY A 290 16.35 -26.88 -3.31
C GLY A 290 15.98 -25.93 -4.46
N PRO A 291 16.71 -25.98 -5.59
CA PRO A 291 16.51 -25.09 -6.73
C PRO A 291 15.16 -25.28 -7.44
N ARG A 292 14.46 -26.38 -7.17
CA ARG A 292 13.08 -26.62 -7.58
C ARG A 292 12.28 -27.00 -6.34
N MET A 293 11.46 -26.09 -5.83
CA MET A 293 10.51 -26.41 -4.77
C MET A 293 9.61 -27.55 -5.24
N LYS A 294 9.75 -28.74 -4.65
CA LYS A 294 8.91 -29.89 -4.94
C LYS A 294 7.66 -29.86 -4.07
N GLY A 295 6.55 -29.46 -4.68
CA GLY A 295 5.21 -29.69 -4.15
C GLY A 295 4.73 -28.75 -3.02
N PRO A 296 3.46 -28.92 -2.59
CA PRO A 296 2.87 -28.15 -1.51
C PRO A 296 3.54 -28.48 -0.17
N GLY A 297 3.80 -27.46 0.66
CA GLY A 297 4.45 -27.62 1.95
C GLY A 297 3.73 -28.61 2.88
N VAL A 298 4.50 -29.28 3.74
CA VAL A 298 3.99 -30.29 4.65
C VAL A 298 3.73 -29.69 6.02
N MET A 299 2.45 -29.68 6.44
CA MET A 299 2.05 -29.18 7.76
C MET A 299 2.24 -30.24 8.84
N LEU A 300 2.92 -29.88 9.93
CA LEU A 300 3.12 -30.67 11.14
C LEU A 300 2.85 -29.80 12.40
N PRO A 301 2.45 -30.37 13.54
CA PRO A 301 2.02 -31.76 13.72
C PRO A 301 0.69 -32.03 13.01
N LYS A 302 0.44 -33.30 12.67
CA LYS A 302 -0.88 -33.77 12.20
C LYS A 302 -1.82 -33.93 13.39
N ARG A 303 -3.09 -34.22 13.10
CA ARG A 303 -4.14 -34.40 14.11
C ARG A 303 -3.79 -35.49 15.15
N THR A 304 -3.02 -36.49 14.75
CA THR A 304 -2.52 -37.54 15.65
C THR A 304 -1.00 -37.64 15.58
N LEU A 305 -0.38 -38.06 16.69
CA LEU A 305 1.05 -38.33 16.73
C LEU A 305 1.45 -39.41 15.71
N SER A 306 0.67 -40.48 15.60
CA SER A 306 0.90 -41.55 14.63
C SER A 306 0.94 -41.04 13.19
N SER A 307 -0.04 -40.21 12.80
CA SER A 307 -0.06 -39.58 11.47
C SER A 307 1.14 -38.65 11.26
N THR A 308 1.57 -37.95 12.30
CA THR A 308 2.78 -37.10 12.25
C THR A 308 4.03 -37.95 11.99
N TYR A 309 4.20 -39.06 12.71
CA TYR A 309 5.32 -39.99 12.49
C TYR A 309 5.29 -40.60 11.08
N THR A 310 4.14 -41.05 10.60
CA THR A 310 4.00 -41.59 9.24
C THR A 310 4.40 -40.55 8.20
N THR A 311 3.84 -39.32 8.28
CA THR A 311 4.22 -38.24 7.36
C THR A 311 5.71 -37.91 7.44
N VAL A 312 6.31 -37.83 8.63
CA VAL A 312 7.76 -37.56 8.78
C VAL A 312 8.62 -38.70 8.21
N SER A 313 8.17 -39.95 8.30
CA SER A 313 8.88 -41.10 7.73
C SER A 313 8.91 -41.08 6.20
N GLU A 314 7.86 -40.55 5.56
CA GLU A 314 7.76 -40.38 4.11
C GLU A 314 8.68 -39.26 3.58
N LEU A 315 9.07 -38.31 4.43
CA LEU A 315 9.98 -37.22 4.05
C LEU A 315 11.40 -37.74 3.83
N THR A 316 12.00 -37.39 2.69
CA THR A 316 13.42 -37.59 2.38
C THR A 316 14.23 -36.44 2.98
N VAL A 317 14.53 -36.54 4.28
CA VAL A 317 15.35 -35.55 5.00
C VAL A 317 16.75 -36.13 5.18
N SER A 318 17.75 -35.47 4.59
CA SER A 318 19.17 -35.80 4.73
C SER A 318 20.02 -34.53 4.77
N GLU A 319 21.33 -34.66 4.96
CA GLU A 319 22.25 -33.54 4.85
C GLU A 319 22.26 -32.95 3.43
N ASP A 320 22.16 -33.80 2.41
CA ASP A 320 22.15 -33.42 1.00
C ASP A 320 20.83 -32.78 0.54
N THR A 321 19.71 -33.17 1.16
CA THR A 321 18.39 -32.58 0.92
C THR A 321 17.82 -31.99 2.22
N PRO A 322 18.31 -30.81 2.64
CA PRO A 322 17.86 -30.18 3.87
C PRO A 322 16.45 -29.63 3.71
N TRP A 323 15.71 -29.61 4.81
CA TRP A 323 14.38 -29.02 4.89
C TRP A 323 14.40 -27.78 5.77
N VAL A 324 13.48 -26.85 5.53
CA VAL A 324 13.25 -25.70 6.39
C VAL A 324 11.86 -25.80 6.99
N MET A 325 11.80 -25.68 8.32
CA MET A 325 10.59 -25.72 9.09
C MET A 325 10.26 -24.31 9.60
N ASN A 326 9.21 -23.72 9.04
CA ASN A 326 8.74 -22.37 9.37
C ASN A 326 7.51 -22.46 10.28
N GLN A 327 7.48 -21.70 11.38
CA GLN A 327 6.29 -21.62 12.23
C GLN A 327 5.10 -21.09 11.41
N ARG A 328 3.99 -21.82 11.48
CA ARG A 328 2.71 -21.41 10.90
C ARG A 328 1.87 -20.76 11.98
N VAL A 329 1.19 -19.69 11.63
CA VAL A 329 0.26 -18.98 12.52
C VAL A 329 -1.20 -19.31 12.20
N ARG A 330 -2.07 -19.20 13.22
CA ARG A 330 -3.50 -19.54 13.12
C ARG A 330 -4.39 -18.36 12.71
N LEU A 331 -4.14 -17.17 13.24
CA LEU A 331 -5.00 -16.00 13.05
C LEU A 331 -4.80 -15.38 11.65
N GLY A 332 -3.55 -15.30 11.20
CA GLY A 332 -3.21 -14.85 9.86
C GLY A 332 -2.09 -13.81 9.82
N VAL A 333 -2.00 -13.13 8.68
CA VAL A 333 -0.93 -12.19 8.38
C VAL A 333 -1.46 -10.76 8.34
N PHE A 334 -0.81 -9.89 9.09
CA PHE A 334 -1.12 -8.47 9.20
C PHE A 334 0.07 -7.63 8.75
N TRP A 335 -0.22 -6.41 8.32
CA TRP A 335 0.77 -5.42 7.96
C TRP A 335 0.55 -4.18 8.81
N ALA A 336 1.61 -3.72 9.46
CA ALA A 336 1.63 -2.47 10.19
C ALA A 336 2.37 -1.42 9.34
N ASP A 337 1.66 -0.39 8.92
CA ASP A 337 2.17 0.74 8.15
C ASP A 337 2.52 1.89 9.13
N LEU A 338 3.78 2.32 9.14
CA LEU A 338 4.32 3.26 10.13
C LEU A 338 5.04 4.44 9.48
N LEU A 339 4.83 5.62 10.06
CA LEU A 339 5.73 6.77 9.95
C LEU A 339 6.47 6.92 11.28
N VAL A 340 7.79 6.70 11.26
CA VAL A 340 8.63 6.79 12.45
C VAL A 340 9.58 7.96 12.28
N ILE A 341 9.74 8.76 13.33
CA ILE A 341 10.70 9.86 13.36
C ILE A 341 11.44 9.78 14.68
N ARG A 342 12.76 9.61 14.60
CA ARG A 342 13.65 9.54 15.77
C ARG A 342 13.19 8.53 16.82
N GLY A 343 12.79 7.34 16.36
CA GLY A 343 12.32 6.26 17.23
C GLY A 343 10.90 6.43 17.77
N HIS A 344 10.17 7.48 17.37
CA HIS A 344 8.79 7.72 17.78
C HIS A 344 7.82 7.53 16.61
N ILE A 345 6.73 6.81 16.86
CA ILE A 345 5.68 6.57 15.87
C ILE A 345 4.78 7.80 15.78
N GLN A 346 4.72 8.41 14.60
CA GLN A 346 3.93 9.62 14.32
C GLN A 346 2.61 9.30 13.63
N ALA A 347 2.59 8.24 12.82
CA ALA A 347 1.38 7.72 12.19
C ALA A 347 1.47 6.20 12.11
N PHE A 348 0.33 5.54 12.28
CA PHE A 348 0.24 4.09 12.41
C PHE A 348 -1.08 3.58 11.84
N HIS A 349 -1.02 2.51 11.07
CA HIS A 349 -2.20 1.85 10.52
C HIS A 349 -1.95 0.33 10.43
N VAL A 350 -2.98 -0.48 10.69
CA VAL A 350 -2.88 -1.95 10.60
C VAL A 350 -3.87 -2.46 9.56
N ARG A 351 -3.38 -3.27 8.63
CA ARG A 351 -4.19 -3.93 7.59
C ARG A 351 -3.96 -5.44 7.60
N THR A 352 -4.94 -6.21 7.11
CA THR A 352 -4.83 -7.67 6.95
C THR A 352 -4.50 -8.03 5.50
N GLU A 353 -3.73 -9.10 5.29
CA GLU A 353 -3.43 -9.64 3.96
C GLU A 353 -4.59 -10.49 3.40
N GLU A 354 -5.39 -11.11 4.27
CA GLU A 354 -6.44 -12.04 3.86
C GLU A 354 -7.82 -11.36 3.72
N ALA A 355 -8.44 -11.51 2.55
CA ALA A 355 -9.82 -11.06 2.28
C ALA A 355 -10.91 -11.93 2.93
N SER A 356 -10.54 -13.06 3.55
CA SER A 356 -11.42 -13.98 4.29
C SER A 356 -11.85 -13.43 5.66
N TRP A 357 -11.10 -12.45 6.18
CA TRP A 357 -11.57 -11.56 7.23
C TRP A 357 -12.65 -10.68 6.60
N THR A 358 -13.86 -11.24 6.52
CA THR A 358 -15.05 -10.46 6.23
C THR A 358 -15.05 -9.31 7.21
N CYS A 359 -15.00 -8.11 6.64
CA CYS A 359 -15.14 -6.87 7.36
C CYS A 359 -16.48 -6.93 8.10
N ARG A 360 -16.48 -7.46 9.32
CA ARG A 360 -17.48 -7.08 10.29
C ARG A 360 -17.10 -5.64 10.60
N GLU A 361 -17.77 -4.74 9.89
CA GLU A 361 -17.67 -3.30 10.01
C GLU A 361 -18.08 -2.93 11.44
N SER A 362 -17.17 -3.17 12.38
CA SER A 362 -17.34 -2.88 13.80
C SER A 362 -15.99 -3.09 14.44
N ALA A 363 -15.49 -2.03 15.08
CA ALA A 363 -14.38 -2.06 16.00
C ALA A 363 -14.66 -3.06 17.14
N SER A 364 -14.43 -4.35 16.91
CA SER A 364 -14.56 -5.35 17.97
C SER A 364 -13.51 -5.02 19.03
N ARG A 365 -13.83 -5.23 20.30
CA ARG A 365 -12.87 -5.00 21.40
C ARG A 365 -11.58 -5.80 21.21
N LEU A 366 -11.68 -6.95 20.52
CA LEU A 366 -10.54 -7.79 20.17
C LEU A 366 -9.64 -7.11 19.14
N ASP A 367 -10.22 -6.53 18.10
CA ASP A 367 -9.48 -5.80 17.06
C ASP A 367 -8.76 -4.58 17.66
N GLN A 368 -9.45 -3.82 18.51
CA GLN A 368 -8.83 -2.69 19.22
C GLN A 368 -7.68 -3.16 20.12
N ALA A 369 -7.86 -4.26 20.85
CA ALA A 369 -6.82 -4.83 21.70
C ALA A 369 -5.62 -5.33 20.87
N LEU A 370 -5.87 -5.94 19.71
CA LEU A 370 -4.84 -6.38 18.78
C LEU A 370 -4.05 -5.19 18.24
N VAL A 371 -4.72 -4.17 17.70
CA VAL A 371 -4.09 -2.95 17.17
C VAL A 371 -3.28 -2.26 18.26
N THR A 372 -3.80 -2.17 19.49
CA THR A 372 -3.07 -1.61 20.64
C THR A 372 -1.83 -2.43 20.98
N SER A 373 -1.93 -3.76 20.93
CA SER A 373 -0.81 -4.67 21.21
C SER A 373 0.26 -4.59 20.12
N VAL A 374 -0.15 -4.52 18.85
CA VAL A 374 0.76 -4.29 17.72
C VAL A 374 1.44 -2.94 17.86
N HIS A 375 0.70 -1.88 18.19
CA HIS A 375 1.26 -0.55 18.39
C HIS A 375 2.34 -0.56 19.49
N ARG A 376 2.05 -1.15 20.66
CA ARG A 376 3.03 -1.29 21.76
C ARG A 376 4.26 -2.11 21.34
N LEU A 377 4.07 -3.16 20.54
CA LEU A 377 5.17 -3.94 19.99
C LEU A 377 6.04 -3.07 19.09
N MET A 378 5.45 -2.36 18.13
CA MET A 378 6.18 -1.49 17.21
C MET A 378 6.85 -0.31 17.92
N GLN A 379 6.25 0.22 18.98
CA GLN A 379 6.90 1.23 19.83
C GLN A 379 8.19 0.68 20.45
N ARG A 380 8.20 -0.57 20.94
CA ARG A 380 9.43 -1.19 21.45
C ARG A 380 10.49 -1.35 20.37
N VAL A 381 10.10 -1.77 19.15
CA VAL A 381 11.04 -1.87 18.02
C VAL A 381 11.69 -0.52 17.73
N THR A 382 10.86 0.51 17.59
CA THR A 382 11.32 1.85 17.18
C THR A 382 12.15 2.55 18.26
N VAL A 383 11.81 2.41 19.54
CA VAL A 383 12.56 2.98 20.66
C VAL A 383 13.94 2.32 20.83
N GLN A 384 14.03 0.99 20.63
CA GLN A 384 15.31 0.26 20.75
C GLN A 384 16.33 0.64 19.67
N ASP A 385 15.89 1.15 18.51
CA ASP A 385 16.77 1.68 17.46
C ASP A 385 17.02 3.20 17.59
N GLY A 386 16.27 3.86 18.49
CA GLY A 386 16.48 5.23 18.91
C GLY A 386 16.45 6.26 17.78
N GLN A 387 17.37 7.22 17.82
CA GLN A 387 17.41 8.36 16.91
C GLN A 387 17.64 7.99 15.44
N ARG A 388 18.22 6.81 15.17
CA ARG A 388 18.50 6.32 13.81
C ARG A 388 17.24 5.87 13.07
N MET A 389 16.15 5.62 13.80
CA MET A 389 14.89 5.15 13.24
C MET A 389 14.04 6.35 12.78
N THR A 390 14.26 6.79 11.55
CA THR A 390 13.44 7.82 10.89
C THR A 390 13.09 7.37 9.48
N GLY A 391 11.82 7.35 9.12
CA GLY A 391 11.36 7.00 7.78
C GLY A 391 10.02 6.29 7.78
N HIS A 392 9.69 5.79 6.59
CA HIS A 392 8.49 5.01 6.32
C HIS A 392 8.79 3.52 6.33
N LEU A 393 8.01 2.75 7.08
CA LEU A 393 8.16 1.30 7.18
C LEU A 393 6.79 0.62 7.10
N SER A 394 6.72 -0.50 6.38
CA SER A 394 5.61 -1.45 6.48
C SER A 394 6.15 -2.76 7.02
N VAL A 395 5.65 -3.20 8.17
CA VAL A 395 6.15 -4.39 8.88
C VAL A 395 5.13 -5.51 8.75
N ARG A 396 5.58 -6.68 8.32
CA ARG A 396 4.77 -7.89 8.22
C ARG A 396 4.74 -8.61 9.56
N LEU A 397 3.54 -8.84 10.07
CA LEU A 397 3.26 -9.41 11.37
C LEU A 397 2.48 -10.71 11.19
N LEU A 398 2.89 -11.74 11.91
CA LEU A 398 2.21 -13.02 11.98
C LEU A 398 1.56 -13.12 13.36
N VAL A 399 0.24 -13.29 13.41
CA VAL A 399 -0.49 -13.37 14.68
C VAL A 399 -0.96 -14.79 14.90
N ASP A 400 -0.55 -15.36 16.02
CA ASP A 400 -0.92 -16.72 16.44
C ASP A 400 -1.83 -16.68 17.66
N GLU A 401 -2.65 -17.72 17.80
CA GLU A 401 -3.51 -17.92 18.97
C GLU A 401 -2.89 -19.00 19.86
N GLU A 402 -2.38 -18.57 21.02
CA GLU A 402 -1.85 -19.44 22.04
C GLU A 402 -2.95 -19.71 23.08
N PHE A 403 -3.23 -20.99 23.33
CA PHE A 403 -4.27 -21.44 24.24
C PHE A 403 -3.64 -21.76 25.58
N GLU A 404 -3.79 -20.87 26.55
CA GLU A 404 -3.54 -21.18 27.95
C GLU A 404 -4.79 -21.82 28.56
N PRO A 405 -4.65 -22.68 29.60
CA PRO A 405 -5.78 -23.41 30.18
C PRO A 405 -6.93 -22.51 30.70
N ALA A 406 -6.67 -21.22 30.93
CA ALA A 406 -7.66 -20.24 31.39
C ALA A 406 -7.88 -19.05 30.43
N SER A 407 -7.11 -18.91 29.35
CA SER A 407 -7.25 -17.77 28.43
C SER A 407 -6.68 -18.04 27.03
N VAL A 408 -7.21 -17.33 26.02
CA VAL A 408 -6.63 -17.31 24.67
C VAL A 408 -5.80 -16.03 24.55
N ARG A 409 -4.51 -16.18 24.24
CA ARG A 409 -3.58 -15.07 24.05
C ARG A 409 -3.16 -14.95 22.61
N HIS A 410 -3.20 -13.72 22.08
CA HIS A 410 -2.66 -13.41 20.76
C HIS A 410 -1.14 -13.17 20.87
N ALA A 411 -0.36 -14.07 20.28
CA ALA A 411 1.09 -13.92 20.16
C ALA A 411 1.42 -13.27 18.80
N ILE A 412 2.09 -12.12 18.83
CA ILE A 412 2.42 -11.35 17.64
C ILE A 412 3.90 -11.54 17.34
N TYR A 413 4.22 -12.04 16.16
CA TYR A 413 5.57 -12.28 15.67
C TYR A 413 5.88 -11.36 14.49
N ILE A 414 7.10 -10.83 14.43
CA ILE A 414 7.55 -9.97 13.33
C ILE A 414 8.26 -10.85 12.30
N SER A 415 7.77 -10.87 11.06
CA SER A 415 8.38 -11.67 9.99
C SER A 415 9.37 -10.86 9.18
N ASP A 416 8.88 -9.83 8.48
CA ASP A 416 9.59 -9.14 7.40
C ASP A 416 9.30 -7.63 7.47
N CYS A 417 10.06 -6.82 6.73
CA CYS A 417 9.85 -5.38 6.62
C CYS A 417 10.02 -4.93 5.16
N VAL A 418 9.22 -3.96 4.74
CA VAL A 418 9.35 -3.24 3.48
C VAL A 418 9.57 -1.77 3.79
N LEU A 419 10.61 -1.20 3.20
CA LEU A 419 11.03 0.18 3.44
C LEU A 419 10.48 1.14 2.39
N GLY A 420 10.34 2.40 2.80
CA GLY A 420 10.04 3.52 1.91
C GLY A 420 8.56 3.82 1.77
N ALA A 421 8.25 4.98 1.18
CA ALA A 421 6.88 5.48 1.09
C ALA A 421 5.95 4.59 0.25
N ARG A 422 6.48 3.78 -0.67
CA ARG A 422 5.68 2.77 -1.41
C ARG A 422 5.05 1.76 -0.46
N ALA A 423 5.76 1.39 0.60
CA ALA A 423 5.32 0.39 1.56
C ALA A 423 4.07 0.85 2.35
N VAL A 424 3.96 2.16 2.58
CA VAL A 424 2.91 2.83 3.35
C VAL A 424 1.93 3.60 2.46
N ASP A 425 1.77 3.21 1.19
CA ASP A 425 0.80 3.84 0.29
C ASP A 425 -0.63 3.79 0.86
N TYR A 426 -0.98 2.72 1.59
CA TYR A 426 -2.25 2.63 2.34
C TYR A 426 -2.41 3.72 3.41
N LEU A 427 -1.33 4.02 4.15
CA LEU A 427 -1.29 5.10 5.15
C LEU A 427 -1.53 6.46 4.47
N PHE A 428 -0.95 6.68 3.29
CA PHE A 428 -1.16 7.92 2.51
C PHE A 428 -2.61 8.12 2.06
N ARG A 429 -3.29 7.03 1.72
CA ARG A 429 -4.67 7.04 1.20
C ARG A 429 -5.75 7.19 2.28
N HIS A 430 -5.62 6.49 3.40
CA HIS A 430 -6.73 6.31 4.36
C HIS A 430 -6.56 7.09 5.67
N THR A 431 -5.37 7.64 5.91
CA THR A 431 -5.08 8.39 7.13
C THR A 431 -4.91 9.86 6.79
N ASP A 432 -5.51 10.74 7.60
CA ASP A 432 -5.10 12.13 7.70
C ASP A 432 -3.71 12.21 8.33
N LEU A 433 -2.69 11.82 7.55
CA LEU A 433 -1.30 11.90 7.97
C LEU A 433 -1.03 13.30 8.52
N PRO A 434 -0.68 13.39 9.82
CA PRO A 434 -0.42 14.68 10.42
C PRO A 434 0.90 15.18 9.83
N ILE A 435 0.85 16.27 9.08
CA ILE A 435 2.05 17.01 8.69
C ILE A 435 2.86 17.43 9.93
N ALA A 436 2.19 17.60 11.07
CA ALA A 436 2.81 17.76 12.38
C ALA A 436 3.82 16.64 12.71
N GLY A 437 3.54 15.40 12.30
CA GLY A 437 4.46 14.29 12.43
C GLY A 437 5.78 14.59 11.72
N TYR A 438 5.74 14.86 10.41
CA TYR A 438 6.95 15.22 9.65
C TYR A 438 7.68 16.45 10.19
N LEU A 439 6.95 17.45 10.70
CA LEU A 439 7.54 18.64 11.31
C LEU A 439 8.30 18.34 12.61
N ALA A 440 7.99 17.25 13.30
CA ALA A 440 8.79 16.80 14.45
C ALA A 440 10.25 16.50 14.07
N ALA A 441 10.53 16.17 12.80
CA ALA A 441 11.90 15.99 12.32
C ALA A 441 12.73 17.29 12.37
N LEU A 442 12.08 18.46 12.25
CA LEU A 442 12.72 19.78 12.23
C LEU A 442 13.01 20.37 13.61
N ASN A 443 12.78 19.65 14.72
CA ASN A 443 12.90 20.18 16.09
C ASN A 443 12.04 21.42 16.37
N ARG A 444 11.04 21.74 15.54
CA ARG A 444 10.04 22.73 15.91
C ARG A 444 9.17 22.07 16.97
N GLU A 445 9.20 22.63 18.18
CA GLU A 445 8.39 22.26 19.33
C GLU A 445 6.88 22.31 19.00
N LEU A 446 6.39 21.30 18.30
CA LEU A 446 5.02 20.86 18.44
C LEU A 446 5.14 19.65 19.36
N ALA A 447 4.99 19.93 20.66
CA ALA A 447 4.93 18.95 21.72
C ALA A 447 4.10 17.76 21.22
N PHE A 448 4.78 16.65 20.97
CA PHE A 448 4.15 15.36 20.91
C PHE A 448 3.43 15.22 22.25
N ASP A 449 2.11 15.24 22.22
CA ASP A 449 1.30 14.99 23.39
C ASP A 449 1.18 13.47 23.51
N PRO A 450 1.96 12.81 24.39
CA PRO A 450 1.89 11.36 24.57
C PRO A 450 0.52 10.92 25.08
N SER A 451 -0.34 11.86 25.52
CA SER A 451 -1.70 11.59 25.98
C SER A 451 -2.70 11.43 24.84
N LYS A 452 -2.38 11.87 23.62
CA LYS A 452 -3.21 11.61 22.44
C LYS A 452 -2.71 10.33 21.77
N PRO A 453 -3.51 9.25 21.73
CA PRO A 453 -3.12 8.08 20.98
C PRO A 453 -2.85 8.49 19.53
N PRO A 454 -1.74 8.06 18.91
CA PRO A 454 -1.56 8.26 17.48
C PRO A 454 -2.82 7.73 16.80
N LEU A 455 -3.34 8.49 15.82
CA LEU A 455 -4.65 8.29 15.20
C LEU A 455 -4.86 6.79 14.91
N LEU A 456 -5.52 6.11 15.85
CA LEU A 456 -5.65 4.65 15.90
C LEU A 456 -6.74 4.29 14.89
N LEU A 457 -6.34 4.16 13.63
CA LEU A 457 -7.26 3.82 12.56
C LEU A 457 -7.34 2.30 12.39
N ALA A 458 -8.59 1.87 12.24
CA ALA A 458 -9.11 0.53 12.31
C ALA A 458 -8.35 -0.51 11.47
N LEU A 459 -8.50 -1.79 11.84
CA LEU A 459 -8.24 -2.91 10.94
C LEU A 459 -9.05 -2.69 9.67
N SER A 460 -8.35 -2.30 8.60
CA SER A 460 -8.97 -2.12 7.30
C SER A 460 -8.61 -3.33 6.46
N SER A 461 -9.62 -4.08 6.03
CA SER A 461 -9.47 -5.03 4.93
C SER A 461 -9.20 -4.24 3.65
N PRO A 462 -8.37 -4.72 2.69
CA PRO A 462 -8.32 -4.11 1.37
C PRO A 462 -9.74 -4.05 0.84
N ALA A 463 -10.28 -2.84 0.69
CA ALA A 463 -11.65 -2.65 0.23
C ALA A 463 -11.79 -3.36 -1.12
N LYS A 464 -12.56 -4.46 -1.14
CA LYS A 464 -13.12 -4.94 -2.39
C LYS A 464 -14.04 -3.81 -2.86
N PRO A 465 -13.88 -3.30 -4.09
CA PRO A 465 -14.82 -2.32 -4.61
C PRO A 465 -16.23 -2.92 -4.48
N LEU A 466 -17.13 -2.11 -3.92
CA LEU A 466 -18.53 -2.43 -3.66
C LEU A 466 -19.12 -3.25 -4.83
N SER A 467 -19.71 -4.40 -4.48
CA SER A 467 -20.26 -5.43 -5.35
C SER A 467 -21.05 -4.88 -6.54
N TRP A 468 -20.54 -5.09 -7.75
CA TRP A 468 -21.21 -4.83 -9.02
C TRP A 468 -21.87 -6.09 -9.62
N ASP A 469 -22.40 -6.98 -8.76
CA ASP A 469 -23.19 -8.17 -9.14
C ASP A 469 -24.39 -7.84 -10.06
N PHE A 470 -24.75 -6.56 -10.19
CA PHE A 470 -25.80 -6.07 -11.07
C PHE A 470 -25.39 -6.00 -12.55
N TYR A 471 -24.13 -5.71 -12.88
CA TYR A 471 -23.68 -5.57 -14.29
C TYR A 471 -23.05 -6.83 -14.88
N ALA A 472 -22.53 -7.74 -14.05
CA ALA A 472 -21.99 -9.03 -14.49
C ALA A 472 -23.06 -9.94 -15.15
N ARG A 473 -24.35 -9.69 -14.90
CA ARG A 473 -25.47 -10.39 -15.57
C ARG A 473 -25.77 -9.89 -16.98
N CYS A 474 -25.18 -8.77 -17.42
CA CYS A 474 -25.45 -8.17 -18.73
C CYS A 474 -24.34 -8.39 -19.78
N SER A 475 -23.21 -9.01 -19.43
CA SER A 475 -22.13 -9.29 -20.38
C SER A 475 -22.37 -10.57 -21.18
N PHE A 476 -22.62 -10.39 -22.48
CA PHE A 476 -22.63 -11.44 -23.50
C PHE A 476 -21.35 -12.28 -23.44
N GLY A 477 -21.49 -13.61 -23.55
CA GLY A 477 -20.49 -14.65 -23.26
C GLY A 477 -19.21 -14.70 -24.13
N LEU A 478 -18.46 -13.61 -24.24
CA LEU A 478 -17.15 -13.57 -24.93
C LEU A 478 -15.93 -13.40 -24.01
N LEU A 479 -16.09 -13.00 -22.74
CA LEU A 479 -14.97 -12.74 -21.83
C LEU A 479 -15.07 -13.61 -20.57
N THR A 480 -13.93 -14.06 -20.07
CA THR A 480 -13.85 -14.77 -18.78
C THR A 480 -14.06 -13.79 -17.62
N HIS A 481 -14.49 -14.29 -16.45
CA HIS A 481 -14.71 -13.49 -15.25
C HIS A 481 -13.47 -12.65 -14.86
N ASP A 482 -12.27 -13.26 -14.90
CA ASP A 482 -11.00 -12.59 -14.61
C ASP A 482 -10.71 -11.44 -15.60
N GLN A 483 -11.05 -11.61 -16.88
CA GLN A 483 -10.87 -10.56 -17.89
C GLN A 483 -11.83 -9.39 -17.66
N LEU A 484 -13.05 -9.65 -17.18
CA LEU A 484 -14.02 -8.62 -16.85
C LEU A 484 -13.58 -7.80 -15.63
N GLU A 485 -13.07 -8.45 -14.58
CA GLU A 485 -12.50 -7.76 -13.42
C GLU A 485 -11.29 -6.90 -13.81
N CYS A 486 -10.41 -7.42 -14.66
CA CYS A 486 -9.26 -6.69 -15.17
C CYS A 486 -9.68 -5.48 -16.02
N LEU A 487 -10.69 -5.62 -16.89
CA LEU A 487 -11.24 -4.49 -17.66
C LEU A 487 -11.94 -3.45 -16.76
N GLN A 488 -12.66 -3.89 -15.73
CA GLN A 488 -13.29 -3.02 -14.75
C GLN A 488 -12.26 -2.16 -14.01
N HIS A 489 -11.15 -2.76 -13.59
CA HIS A 489 -10.07 -2.03 -12.92
C HIS A 489 -9.51 -0.91 -13.83
N GLU A 490 -9.40 -1.16 -15.13
CA GLU A 490 -8.91 -0.19 -16.12
C GLU A 490 -9.93 0.93 -16.45
N ILE A 491 -11.23 0.64 -16.44
CA ILE A 491 -12.29 1.62 -16.74
C ILE A 491 -12.61 2.52 -15.53
N SER A 492 -12.51 1.97 -14.31
CA SER A 492 -12.86 2.66 -13.07
C SER A 492 -12.25 4.07 -12.87
N PRO A 493 -10.99 4.35 -13.28
CA PRO A 493 -10.38 5.67 -13.11
C PRO A 493 -10.95 6.76 -14.03
N PHE A 494 -11.55 6.36 -15.16
CA PHE A 494 -12.16 7.26 -16.14
C PHE A 494 -13.60 7.63 -15.73
N LEU A 495 -14.43 6.63 -15.41
CA LEU A 495 -15.87 6.84 -15.19
C LEU A 495 -16.27 7.32 -13.79
N LEU A 496 -15.52 6.93 -12.75
CA LEU A 496 -15.95 7.16 -11.36
C LEU A 496 -15.17 8.29 -10.68
N TRP A 497 -14.19 8.90 -11.37
CA TRP A 497 -13.23 9.86 -10.80
C TRP A 497 -12.61 9.41 -9.46
N LYS A 498 -12.63 8.10 -9.19
CA LYS A 498 -12.05 7.44 -8.01
C LYS A 498 -10.52 7.33 -8.11
N SER A 499 -9.92 7.91 -9.14
CA SER A 499 -8.48 7.95 -9.29
C SER A 499 -7.89 8.80 -8.17
N LEU A 500 -6.89 8.25 -7.48
CA LEU A 500 -6.13 8.96 -6.45
C LEU A 500 -5.38 10.20 -6.98
N HIS A 501 -5.26 10.33 -8.30
CA HIS A 501 -4.71 11.52 -8.95
C HIS A 501 -5.73 12.67 -9.03
N PHE A 502 -7.04 12.40 -8.94
CA PHE A 502 -8.07 13.41 -9.06
C PHE A 502 -8.27 14.16 -7.73
N SER A 503 -8.38 15.48 -7.81
CA SER A 503 -8.83 16.32 -6.72
C SER A 503 -9.57 17.50 -7.32
N LEU A 504 -10.72 17.88 -6.75
CA LEU A 504 -11.49 19.04 -7.21
C LEU A 504 -10.68 20.34 -7.24
N GLY A 505 -9.72 20.50 -6.30
CA GLY A 505 -8.84 21.67 -6.24
C GLY A 505 -7.63 21.59 -7.16
N ASP A 506 -7.34 20.41 -7.72
CA ASP A 506 -6.17 20.13 -8.56
C ASP A 506 -6.47 18.96 -9.52
N PRO A 507 -7.35 19.16 -10.52
CA PRO A 507 -7.83 18.08 -11.40
C PRO A 507 -6.86 17.76 -12.55
N LEU A 508 -5.94 18.67 -12.88
CA LEU A 508 -5.06 18.57 -14.05
C LEU A 508 -4.12 17.33 -14.02
N PRO A 509 -3.53 16.93 -12.88
CA PRO A 509 -2.70 15.73 -12.81
C PRO A 509 -3.40 14.45 -13.26
N TRP A 510 -4.69 14.31 -12.93
CA TRP A 510 -5.49 13.15 -13.31
C TRP A 510 -5.71 13.11 -14.81
N TRP A 511 -6.23 14.20 -15.38
CA TRP A 511 -6.51 14.29 -16.82
C TRP A 511 -5.23 14.10 -17.65
N TRP A 512 -4.14 14.77 -17.25
CA TRP A 512 -2.86 14.64 -17.94
C TRP A 512 -2.29 13.22 -17.84
N HIS A 513 -2.42 12.58 -16.68
CA HIS A 513 -1.95 11.21 -16.50
C HIS A 513 -2.70 10.26 -17.45
N LEU A 514 -4.03 10.31 -17.47
CA LEU A 514 -4.87 9.38 -18.21
C LEU A 514 -4.86 9.61 -19.72
N HIS A 515 -4.85 10.87 -20.17
CA HIS A 515 -5.02 11.17 -21.60
C HIS A 515 -3.74 11.51 -22.34
N VAL A 516 -2.67 11.86 -21.64
CA VAL A 516 -1.41 12.27 -22.27
C VAL A 516 -0.27 11.34 -21.86
N TYR A 517 0.05 11.29 -20.58
CA TYR A 517 1.23 10.58 -20.11
C TYR A 517 1.14 9.07 -20.31
N GLN A 518 0.07 8.43 -19.83
CA GLN A 518 -0.10 6.98 -19.93
C GLN A 518 -0.22 6.51 -21.40
N PRO A 519 -1.06 7.09 -22.27
CA PRO A 519 -1.15 6.66 -23.67
C PRO A 519 0.18 6.78 -24.42
N ILE A 520 0.97 7.82 -24.18
CA ILE A 520 2.29 7.97 -24.81
C ILE A 520 3.28 6.92 -24.29
N CYS A 521 3.22 6.59 -23.00
CA CYS A 521 4.02 5.49 -22.45
C CYS A 521 3.64 4.15 -23.10
N GLU A 522 2.35 3.86 -23.25
CA GLU A 522 1.84 2.64 -23.89
C GLU A 522 2.24 2.55 -25.37
N LEU A 523 2.13 3.65 -26.12
CA LEU A 523 2.59 3.73 -27.51
C LEU A 523 4.08 3.40 -27.64
N ARG A 524 4.91 3.86 -26.70
CA ARG A 524 6.35 3.56 -26.69
C ARG A 524 6.62 2.08 -26.37
N VAL A 525 5.85 1.49 -25.44
CA VAL A 525 5.94 0.05 -25.14
C VAL A 525 5.62 -0.76 -26.40
N LEU A 526 4.54 -0.42 -27.10
CA LEU A 526 4.19 -1.05 -28.38
C LEU A 526 5.28 -0.87 -29.43
N ALA A 527 5.80 0.36 -29.62
CA ALA A 527 6.86 0.62 -30.59
C ALA A 527 8.14 -0.19 -30.30
N ARG A 528 8.51 -0.37 -29.03
CA ARG A 528 9.64 -1.21 -28.62
C ARG A 528 9.38 -2.69 -28.89
N GLN A 529 8.16 -3.17 -28.62
CA GLN A 529 7.77 -4.55 -28.91
C GLN A 529 7.82 -4.84 -30.42
N PHE A 530 7.28 -3.94 -31.24
CA PHE A 530 7.35 -4.04 -32.71
C PHE A 530 8.79 -4.03 -33.22
N ARG A 531 9.64 -3.13 -32.71
CA ARG A 531 11.06 -3.08 -33.09
C ARG A 531 11.77 -4.40 -32.77
N ARG A 532 11.61 -4.93 -31.56
CA ARG A 532 12.22 -6.22 -31.16
C ARG A 532 11.73 -7.38 -32.01
N HIS A 533 10.43 -7.41 -32.35
CA HIS A 533 9.88 -8.43 -33.22
C HIS A 533 10.51 -8.38 -34.63
N PHE A 534 10.68 -7.18 -35.18
CA PHE A 534 11.32 -6.98 -36.47
C PHE A 534 12.80 -7.37 -36.45
N GLU A 535 13.56 -6.93 -35.44
CA GLU A 535 14.97 -7.30 -35.24
C GLU A 535 15.16 -8.81 -35.09
N SER A 536 14.29 -9.50 -34.36
CA SER A 536 14.34 -10.96 -34.19
C SER A 536 14.11 -11.73 -35.50
N ARG A 537 13.19 -11.25 -36.36
CA ARG A 537 12.94 -11.83 -37.68
C ARG A 537 14.08 -11.57 -38.66
N PHE A 538 14.72 -10.40 -38.56
CA PHE A 538 15.83 -10.01 -39.42
C PHE A 538 17.13 -10.76 -39.07
N LEU A 539 17.34 -11.09 -37.79
CA LEU A 539 18.47 -11.91 -37.34
C LEU A 539 18.27 -13.40 -37.64
N SER A 540 17.03 -13.91 -37.63
CA SER A 540 16.75 -15.30 -38.02
C SER A 540 16.81 -15.54 -39.54
N SER A 541 16.85 -14.48 -40.35
CA SER A 541 16.91 -14.58 -41.82
C SER A 541 18.31 -14.43 -42.42
N ARG A 542 19.38 -14.35 -41.61
CA ARG A 542 20.75 -14.42 -42.12
C ARG A 542 21.13 -15.88 -42.37
N PRO A 543 21.37 -16.32 -43.63
CA PRO A 543 21.88 -17.65 -43.89
C PRO A 543 23.27 -17.80 -43.27
N ALA A 544 23.53 -18.93 -42.62
CA ALA A 544 24.87 -19.30 -42.16
C ALA A 544 25.80 -19.32 -43.38
N ALA A 545 26.76 -18.40 -43.42
CA ALA A 545 27.87 -18.49 -44.36
C ALA A 545 28.69 -19.72 -43.95
N ALA A 546 28.60 -20.77 -44.76
CA ALA A 546 29.42 -21.97 -44.62
C ALA A 546 30.85 -21.66 -45.06
N GLU A 547 31.80 -22.06 -44.21
CA GLU A 547 33.21 -22.32 -44.57
C GLU A 547 33.34 -23.44 -45.62
#